data_AF-A0A382QWJ8-F1
#
_entry.id   AF-A0A382QWJ8-F1
#
_cell.length_a   1.000
_cell.length_b   1.000
_cell.length_c   1.000
_cell.angle_alpha   90.00
_cell.angle_beta   90.00
_cell.angle_gamma   90.00
#
_symmetry.space_group_name_H-M   'P 1'
#
loop_
_entity.id
_entity.type
_entity.pdbx_description
1 polymer ?
#
loop_
_entity_poly.entity_id
_entity_poly.type
_entity_poly.pdbx_seq_one_letter_code
_entity_poly.pdbx_strand_id
1 'polypeptide(L)'
;MPLWGTTHDATTNKPKFCPNDVNSPYDKTRVYADSSGWVVTGPATGNGNTGADPEILVAIGGLSGATSSLGLKHPTLTNYRIITNDDHGTSNNIVFDVSWDESVTYTAGTAATLVLTADAGDDVTATATHLDGVALTTGLAGNTLRFTATSDQADTYDLAANVTMGDPDLKDTVSGSNIASASKKFTSGVKTAIGYESIVIA
;
A
#
# COMPACT_ATOMS: atom_id res chain seq x y z
N MET A 1 17.68 10.00 -15.29
CA MET A 1 16.35 9.51 -14.90
C MET A 1 15.53 10.70 -14.41
N PRO A 2 14.27 10.89 -14.84
CA PRO A 2 13.40 11.92 -14.28
C PRO A 2 13.28 11.78 -12.75
N LEU A 3 13.09 12.91 -12.04
CA LEU A 3 12.89 12.92 -10.58
C LEU A 3 11.50 12.39 -10.16
N TRP A 4 10.57 12.35 -11.13
CA TRP A 4 9.17 11.99 -10.97
C TRP A 4 8.80 10.94 -12.01
N GLY A 5 8.13 9.86 -11.60
CA GLY A 5 7.63 8.85 -12.53
C GLY A 5 6.26 9.21 -13.10
N THR A 6 5.99 8.76 -14.32
CA THR A 6 4.70 8.88 -15.02
C THR A 6 4.32 7.59 -15.75
N THR A 7 5.06 6.51 -15.51
CA THR A 7 4.89 5.23 -16.21
C THR A 7 3.86 4.40 -15.45
N HIS A 8 2.63 4.32 -15.93
CA HIS A 8 1.46 3.75 -15.23
C HIS A 8 1.58 2.36 -14.56
N ASP A 9 2.59 1.55 -14.86
CA ASP A 9 2.81 0.21 -14.29
C ASP A 9 4.17 0.08 -13.58
N ALA A 10 4.88 1.19 -13.41
CA ALA A 10 6.19 1.20 -12.78
C ALA A 10 6.07 1.36 -11.26
N THR A 11 6.47 0.32 -10.53
CA THR A 11 6.55 0.31 -9.05
C THR A 11 7.51 1.37 -8.47
N THR A 12 8.31 2.00 -9.31
CA THR A 12 9.31 3.03 -8.97
C THR A 12 8.84 4.46 -9.27
N ASN A 13 7.54 4.63 -9.55
CA ASN A 13 6.98 5.92 -9.95
C ASN A 13 7.10 7.01 -8.88
N LYS A 14 6.99 6.62 -7.60
CA LYS A 14 6.97 7.57 -6.48
C LYS A 14 8.18 8.52 -6.50
N PRO A 15 8.01 9.77 -6.07
CA PRO A 15 9.08 10.77 -6.09
C PRO A 15 10.33 10.29 -5.34
N LYS A 16 11.50 10.43 -5.97
CA LYS A 16 12.74 9.81 -5.46
C LYS A 16 13.32 10.44 -4.20
N PHE A 17 12.91 11.68 -3.88
CA PHE A 17 13.38 12.38 -2.68
C PHE A 17 12.55 12.07 -1.43
N CYS A 18 11.40 11.38 -1.58
CA CYS A 18 10.58 10.96 -0.45
C CYS A 18 11.23 9.75 0.24
N PRO A 19 11.63 9.86 1.51
CA PRO A 19 12.26 8.75 2.23
C PRO A 19 11.26 7.63 2.54
N ASN A 20 11.76 6.42 2.79
CA ASN A 20 11.01 5.36 3.47
C ASN A 20 11.32 5.44 4.97
N ASP A 21 10.69 6.38 5.67
CA ASP A 21 10.92 6.67 7.08
C ASP A 21 9.63 7.16 7.71
N VAL A 22 9.08 6.38 8.64
CA VAL A 22 7.81 6.67 9.34
C VAL A 22 7.82 8.01 10.08
N ASN A 23 9.00 8.52 10.46
CA ASN A 23 9.15 9.78 11.17
C ASN A 23 9.23 10.99 10.23
N SER A 24 9.39 10.77 8.93
CA SER A 24 9.41 11.85 7.95
C SER A 24 7.99 12.37 7.68
N PRO A 25 7.77 13.70 7.61
CA PRO A 25 6.52 14.24 7.11
C PRO A 25 6.27 13.87 5.64
N TYR A 26 7.34 13.59 4.88
CA TYR A 26 7.31 13.18 3.48
C TYR A 26 7.58 11.68 3.29
N ASP A 27 7.24 10.84 4.28
CA ASP A 27 7.33 9.39 4.15
C ASP A 27 6.64 8.92 2.85
N LYS A 28 7.30 8.04 2.09
CA LYS A 28 6.80 7.61 0.78
C LYS A 28 5.46 6.86 0.86
N THR A 29 5.07 6.37 2.03
CA THR A 29 3.75 5.76 2.23
C THR A 29 2.63 6.79 2.29
N ARG A 30 2.92 8.08 2.46
CA ARG A 30 1.94 9.17 2.44
C ARG A 30 1.84 9.90 1.11
N VAL A 31 2.64 9.47 0.13
CA VAL A 31 2.78 10.15 -1.17
C VAL A 31 2.13 9.29 -2.24
N TYR A 32 1.21 9.86 -3.00
CA TYR A 32 0.52 9.22 -4.11
C TYR A 32 0.19 10.23 -5.20
N ALA A 33 -0.23 9.76 -6.36
CA ALA A 33 -0.65 10.54 -7.49
C ALA A 33 -2.18 10.71 -7.49
N ASP A 34 -2.63 11.92 -7.77
CA ASP A 34 -4.02 12.26 -8.03
C ASP A 34 -4.14 13.05 -9.34
N SER A 35 -5.34 13.57 -9.63
CA SER A 35 -5.59 14.30 -10.88
C SER A 35 -4.79 15.60 -11.04
N SER A 36 -4.17 16.09 -9.96
CA SER A 36 -3.34 17.29 -9.94
C SER A 36 -1.85 16.99 -10.10
N GLY A 37 -1.39 15.80 -9.70
CA GLY A 37 0.02 15.42 -9.73
C GLY A 37 0.40 14.52 -8.56
N TRP A 38 1.67 14.58 -8.14
CA TRP A 38 2.08 13.91 -6.90
C TRP A 38 1.70 14.76 -5.72
N VAL A 39 1.00 14.16 -4.77
CA VAL A 39 0.54 14.78 -3.54
C VAL A 39 1.09 14.07 -2.31
N VAL A 40 1.13 14.76 -1.19
CA VAL A 40 1.47 14.21 0.14
C VAL A 40 0.32 14.46 1.10
N THR A 41 0.12 13.56 2.06
CA THR A 41 -0.85 13.70 3.17
C THR A 41 -0.18 13.68 4.54
N GLY A 42 -0.97 13.98 5.58
CA GLY A 42 -0.55 13.84 6.96
C GLY A 42 0.23 15.07 7.47
N PRO A 43 1.31 14.90 8.26
CA PRO A 43 1.99 16.00 8.95
C PRO A 43 2.57 17.11 8.06
N ALA A 44 2.85 16.82 6.78
CA ALA A 44 3.27 17.83 5.81
C ALA A 44 2.13 18.80 5.44
N THR A 45 0.87 18.36 5.60
CA THR A 45 -0.31 19.06 5.10
C THR A 45 -1.10 19.78 6.18
N GLY A 46 -1.82 20.83 5.77
CA GLY A 46 -2.97 21.35 6.50
C GLY A 46 -2.71 21.86 7.93
N ASN A 47 -1.45 22.13 8.30
CA ASN A 47 -1.05 22.50 9.67
C ASN A 47 -1.58 21.50 10.73
N GLY A 48 -1.54 20.20 10.43
CA GLY A 48 -2.02 19.14 11.32
C GLY A 48 -3.53 18.82 11.20
N ASN A 49 -4.26 19.48 10.31
CA ASN A 49 -5.62 19.07 9.95
C ASN A 49 -5.60 17.86 9.02
N THR A 50 -6.03 16.69 9.53
CA THR A 50 -6.09 15.44 8.77
C THR A 50 -7.15 15.45 7.67
N GLY A 51 -8.11 16.37 7.71
CA GLY A 51 -9.13 16.56 6.66
C GLY A 51 -8.78 17.65 5.65
N ALA A 52 -7.56 18.21 5.68
CA ALA A 52 -7.12 19.14 4.66
C ALA A 52 -6.88 18.43 3.33
N ASP A 53 -7.04 19.16 2.23
CA ASP A 53 -6.63 18.66 0.92
C ASP A 53 -5.13 18.31 0.93
N PRO A 54 -4.72 17.24 0.25
CA PRO A 54 -3.32 16.87 0.10
C PRO A 54 -2.48 18.02 -0.48
N GLU A 55 -1.23 18.16 -0.04
CA GLU A 55 -0.32 19.15 -0.61
C GLU A 55 0.30 18.63 -1.91
N ILE A 56 0.28 19.46 -2.96
CA ILE A 56 0.82 19.11 -4.27
C ILE A 56 2.35 19.29 -4.25
N LEU A 57 3.09 18.18 -4.35
CA LEU A 57 4.55 18.16 -4.46
C LEU A 57 5.01 18.57 -5.86
N VAL A 58 4.30 18.11 -6.89
CA VAL A 58 4.49 18.54 -8.28
C VAL A 58 3.20 18.40 -9.05
N ALA A 59 2.88 19.41 -9.86
CA ALA A 59 1.76 19.35 -10.78
C ALA A 59 2.15 18.57 -12.05
N ILE A 60 1.29 17.66 -12.50
CA ILE A 60 1.49 16.89 -13.73
C ILE A 60 0.22 16.99 -14.58
N GLY A 61 0.38 17.44 -15.82
CA GLY A 61 -0.73 17.54 -16.77
C GLY A 61 -1.16 16.18 -17.32
N GLY A 62 -2.44 16.07 -17.71
CA GLY A 62 -2.97 14.88 -18.39
C GLY A 62 -3.33 13.72 -17.46
N LEU A 63 -3.36 13.93 -16.14
CA LEU A 63 -3.73 12.92 -15.14
C LEU A 63 -5.23 12.83 -14.86
N SER A 64 -6.05 13.70 -15.46
CA SER A 64 -7.50 13.65 -15.28
C SER A 64 -8.09 12.38 -15.92
N GLY A 65 -8.91 11.65 -15.14
CA GLY A 65 -9.55 10.40 -15.53
C GLY A 65 -8.78 9.14 -15.09
N ALA A 66 -9.43 7.98 -15.26
CA ALA A 66 -8.85 6.67 -15.00
C ALA A 66 -9.35 5.63 -16.01
N THR A 67 -9.08 5.88 -17.28
CA THR A 67 -9.29 4.84 -18.29
C THR A 67 -8.01 4.03 -18.44
N SER A 68 -8.08 2.85 -19.07
CA SER A 68 -6.88 2.04 -19.35
C SER A 68 -5.88 2.72 -20.30
N SER A 69 -6.26 3.82 -20.95
CA SER A 69 -5.42 4.54 -21.92
C SER A 69 -5.11 5.99 -21.57
N LEU A 70 -5.85 6.62 -20.64
CA LEU A 70 -5.74 8.04 -20.29
C LEU A 70 -5.83 8.23 -18.77
N GLY A 71 -5.18 9.29 -18.28
CA GLY A 71 -5.20 9.66 -16.87
C GLY A 71 -4.27 8.80 -16.01
N LEU A 72 -4.63 8.63 -14.73
CA LEU A 72 -3.86 7.88 -13.74
C LEU A 72 -3.86 6.36 -14.01
N LYS A 73 -4.93 5.88 -14.65
CA LYS A 73 -5.17 4.48 -15.02
C LYS A 73 -5.47 3.55 -13.83
N HIS A 74 -4.46 2.89 -13.26
CA HIS A 74 -4.64 1.81 -12.30
C HIS A 74 -3.56 1.87 -11.22
N PRO A 75 -3.95 1.81 -9.93
CA PRO A 75 -2.99 1.83 -8.83
C PRO A 75 -1.91 0.76 -8.97
N THR A 76 -0.65 1.12 -8.77
CA THR A 76 0.50 0.22 -8.83
C THR A 76 1.16 0.08 -7.46
N LEU A 77 1.47 -1.15 -7.05
CA LEU A 77 2.20 -1.42 -5.80
C LEU A 77 3.60 -0.81 -5.84
N THR A 78 4.01 -0.10 -4.79
CA THR A 78 5.26 0.68 -4.76
C THR A 78 6.08 0.54 -3.49
N ASN A 79 5.49 -0.01 -2.43
CA ASN A 79 6.20 -0.22 -1.18
C ASN A 79 5.61 -1.36 -0.38
N TYR A 80 6.51 -2.13 0.22
CA TYR A 80 6.25 -3.02 1.33
C TYR A 80 7.12 -2.55 2.52
N ARG A 81 6.56 -2.57 3.72
CA ARG A 81 7.30 -2.21 4.94
C ARG A 81 6.80 -3.03 6.12
N ILE A 82 7.69 -3.74 6.77
CA ILE A 82 7.41 -4.39 8.06
C ILE A 82 7.41 -3.31 9.14
N ILE A 83 6.38 -3.32 9.99
CA ILE A 83 6.18 -2.39 11.10
C ILE A 83 6.50 -3.08 12.42
N THR A 84 6.07 -4.33 12.56
CA THR A 84 6.26 -5.15 13.76
C THR A 84 6.39 -6.60 13.35
N ASN A 85 7.27 -7.32 14.03
CA ASN A 85 7.61 -8.73 13.82
C ASN A 85 8.10 -9.34 15.14
N ASP A 86 7.33 -9.12 16.21
CA ASP A 86 7.72 -9.49 17.59
C ASP A 86 7.56 -10.99 17.86
N ASP A 87 8.20 -11.45 18.94
CA ASP A 87 8.08 -12.79 19.54
C ASP A 87 6.65 -13.39 19.51
N HIS A 88 6.62 -14.72 19.40
CA HIS A 88 5.40 -15.53 19.42
C HIS A 88 4.53 -15.31 20.66
N GLY A 89 3.22 -15.54 20.50
CA GLY A 89 2.25 -15.50 21.61
C GLY A 89 1.78 -14.10 22.01
N THR A 90 2.27 -13.05 21.37
CA THR A 90 1.67 -11.71 21.43
C THR A 90 0.66 -11.54 20.29
N SER A 91 -0.54 -11.03 20.58
CA SER A 91 -1.52 -10.77 19.51
C SER A 91 -1.01 -9.68 18.58
N ASN A 92 -1.25 -9.85 17.28
CA ASN A 92 -0.89 -8.87 16.24
C ASN A 92 0.62 -8.60 16.16
N ASN A 93 1.44 -9.60 16.44
CA ASN A 93 2.90 -9.47 16.46
C ASN A 93 3.53 -9.36 15.07
N ILE A 94 2.78 -9.69 14.00
CA ILE A 94 3.15 -9.37 12.63
C ILE A 94 2.28 -8.21 12.15
N VAL A 95 2.92 -7.09 11.80
CA VAL A 95 2.28 -5.92 11.17
C VAL A 95 3.12 -5.44 10.00
N PHE A 96 2.51 -5.26 8.84
CA PHE A 96 3.18 -4.69 7.67
C PHE A 96 2.25 -3.82 6.83
N ASP A 97 2.84 -2.86 6.14
CA ASP A 97 2.18 -1.91 5.27
C ASP A 97 2.46 -2.26 3.80
N VAL A 98 1.43 -2.16 2.96
CA VAL A 98 1.50 -2.27 1.50
C VAL A 98 0.99 -0.98 0.90
N SER A 99 1.74 -0.36 -0.01
CA SER A 99 1.37 0.95 -0.56
C SER A 99 1.27 0.98 -2.09
N TRP A 100 0.37 1.82 -2.60
CA TRP A 100 0.20 2.13 -4.01
C TRP A 100 0.72 3.53 -4.35
N ASP A 101 0.99 3.78 -5.63
CA ASP A 101 1.24 5.11 -6.17
C ASP A 101 -0.01 5.94 -6.42
N GLU A 102 -1.20 5.37 -6.27
CA GLU A 102 -2.49 6.07 -6.37
C GLU A 102 -3.34 5.75 -5.13
N SER A 103 -4.39 6.55 -4.90
CA SER A 103 -5.34 6.25 -3.84
C SER A 103 -6.24 5.05 -4.21
N VAL A 104 -6.50 4.20 -3.21
CA VAL A 104 -7.52 3.16 -3.23
C VAL A 104 -8.60 3.49 -2.21
N THR A 105 -9.83 3.05 -2.46
CA THR A 105 -10.97 3.23 -1.56
C THR A 105 -11.49 1.89 -1.07
N TYR A 106 -11.67 1.76 0.24
CA TYR A 106 -12.34 0.62 0.85
C TYR A 106 -13.86 0.84 0.85
N THR A 107 -14.64 -0.05 0.25
CA THR A 107 -16.08 0.22 -0.02
C THR A 107 -17.07 -0.67 0.72
N ALA A 108 -16.72 -1.87 1.20
CA ALA A 108 -17.65 -2.70 1.98
C ALA A 108 -16.98 -3.86 2.72
N GLY A 109 -17.73 -4.47 3.65
CA GLY A 109 -17.78 -5.94 3.82
C GLY A 109 -16.59 -6.65 4.44
N THR A 110 -15.58 -6.93 3.63
CA THR A 110 -14.54 -7.91 3.93
C THR A 110 -13.18 -7.27 3.81
N ALA A 111 -12.41 -7.29 4.89
CA ALA A 111 -11.03 -6.86 4.86
C ALA A 111 -10.21 -7.70 3.87
N ALA A 112 -9.29 -7.05 3.16
CA ALA A 112 -8.34 -7.74 2.31
C ALA A 112 -7.50 -8.75 3.13
N THR A 113 -7.12 -9.86 2.51
CA THR A 113 -6.32 -10.91 3.15
C THR A 113 -5.12 -11.31 2.31
N LEU A 114 -4.06 -11.72 3.00
CA LEU A 114 -2.87 -12.33 2.42
C LEU A 114 -2.50 -13.54 3.28
N VAL A 115 -2.29 -14.69 2.63
CA VAL A 115 -1.74 -15.87 3.30
C VAL A 115 -0.23 -15.70 3.40
N LEU A 116 0.28 -15.77 4.62
CA LEU A 116 1.69 -15.82 4.93
C LEU A 116 2.07 -17.30 5.10
N THR A 117 2.92 -17.78 4.20
CA THR A 117 3.44 -19.14 4.25
C THR A 117 4.56 -19.24 5.28
N ALA A 118 4.40 -20.19 6.20
CA ALA A 118 5.40 -20.46 7.22
C ALA A 118 6.56 -21.29 6.66
N ASP A 119 7.78 -21.04 7.13
CA ASP A 119 8.92 -21.92 6.85
C ASP A 119 8.84 -23.26 7.61
N ALA A 120 8.16 -23.27 8.76
CA ALA A 120 7.79 -24.44 9.52
C ALA A 120 6.45 -24.24 10.25
N GLY A 121 5.65 -25.30 10.38
CA GLY A 121 4.33 -25.22 11.03
C GLY A 121 3.22 -24.79 10.08
N ASP A 122 2.21 -24.10 10.61
CA ASP A 122 1.02 -23.71 9.88
C ASP A 122 1.12 -22.29 9.31
N ASP A 123 0.58 -22.11 8.10
CA ASP A 123 0.40 -20.80 7.48
C ASP A 123 -0.55 -19.92 8.30
N VAL A 124 -0.32 -18.61 8.27
CA VAL A 124 -1.19 -17.63 8.94
C VAL A 124 -1.82 -16.69 7.93
N THR A 125 -3.01 -16.16 8.24
CA THR A 125 -3.67 -15.17 7.38
C THR A 125 -3.50 -13.78 7.96
N ALA A 126 -2.81 -12.92 7.22
CA ALA A 126 -2.76 -11.49 7.51
C ALA A 126 -4.02 -10.81 6.97
N THR A 127 -4.70 -10.06 7.82
CA THR A 127 -5.94 -9.36 7.49
C THR A 127 -5.70 -7.86 7.53
N ALA A 128 -6.25 -7.13 6.55
CA ALA A 128 -6.16 -5.68 6.52
C ALA A 128 -6.96 -5.06 7.67
N THR A 129 -6.37 -4.09 8.37
CA THR A 129 -6.97 -3.47 9.55
C THR A 129 -7.10 -1.95 9.43
N HIS A 130 -6.19 -1.30 8.71
CA HIS A 130 -6.15 0.15 8.56
C HIS A 130 -5.81 0.56 7.12
N LEU A 131 -6.29 1.72 6.71
CA LEU A 131 -5.88 2.43 5.51
C LEU A 131 -5.36 3.82 5.93
N ASP A 132 -4.13 4.14 5.55
CA ASP A 132 -3.37 5.33 5.97
C ASP A 132 -3.36 5.54 7.51
N GLY A 133 -3.31 4.43 8.25
CA GLY A 133 -3.30 4.44 9.72
C GLY A 133 -4.67 4.67 10.38
N VAL A 134 -5.74 4.83 9.59
CA VAL A 134 -7.12 4.92 10.10
C VAL A 134 -7.78 3.55 9.98
N ALA A 135 -8.46 3.10 11.03
CA ALA A 135 -9.16 1.81 11.04
C ALA A 135 -10.15 1.71 9.87
N LEU A 136 -10.20 0.56 9.21
CA LEU A 136 -11.03 0.38 8.01
C LEU A 136 -12.50 0.69 8.30
N THR A 137 -13.04 1.62 7.52
CA THR A 137 -14.46 1.95 7.50
C THR A 137 -14.88 2.21 6.06
N THR A 138 -16.14 1.93 5.72
CA THR A 138 -16.65 2.14 4.37
C THR A 138 -16.43 3.58 3.91
N GLY A 139 -15.91 3.74 2.70
CA GLY A 139 -15.63 5.03 2.08
C GLY A 139 -14.26 5.60 2.45
N LEU A 140 -13.47 4.93 3.31
CA LEU A 140 -12.11 5.35 3.61
C LEU A 140 -11.25 5.22 2.35
N ALA A 141 -10.53 6.28 2.01
CA ALA A 141 -9.60 6.34 0.90
C ALA A 141 -8.20 6.68 1.41
N GLY A 142 -7.20 6.11 0.77
CA GLY A 142 -5.80 6.26 1.14
C GLY A 142 -4.91 5.46 0.21
N ASN A 143 -3.60 5.42 0.43
CA ASN A 143 -2.68 4.72 -0.47
C ASN A 143 -1.82 3.66 0.23
N THR A 144 -2.02 3.43 1.52
CA THR A 144 -1.27 2.46 2.32
C THR A 144 -2.18 1.61 3.19
N LEU A 145 -2.28 0.33 2.87
CA LEU A 145 -3.08 -0.63 3.61
C LEU A 145 -2.19 -1.40 4.59
N ARG A 146 -2.62 -1.45 5.85
CA ARG A 146 -1.95 -2.18 6.92
C ARG A 146 -2.56 -3.55 7.10
N PHE A 147 -1.71 -4.57 7.11
CA PHE A 147 -2.06 -5.94 7.42
C PHE A 147 -1.57 -6.32 8.80
N THR A 148 -2.31 -7.20 9.44
CA THR A 148 -2.01 -7.72 10.77
C THR A 148 -2.25 -9.22 10.81
N ALA A 149 -1.30 -9.95 11.39
CA ALA A 149 -1.41 -11.38 11.70
C ALA A 149 -0.85 -11.65 13.09
N THR A 150 -1.21 -12.82 13.64
CA THR A 150 -0.53 -13.38 14.81
C THR A 150 0.24 -14.60 14.34
N SER A 151 1.55 -14.62 14.53
CA SER A 151 2.38 -15.79 14.24
C SER A 151 2.07 -16.90 15.23
N ASP A 152 2.20 -18.14 14.77
CA ASP A 152 2.10 -19.31 15.63
C ASP A 152 3.50 -19.69 16.14
N GLN A 153 4.23 -20.55 15.40
CA GLN A 153 5.51 -21.12 15.85
C GLN A 153 6.65 -20.97 14.83
N ALA A 154 6.38 -20.44 13.64
CA ALA A 154 7.37 -20.31 12.57
C ALA A 154 8.28 -19.09 12.78
N ASP A 155 9.60 -19.27 12.63
CA ASP A 155 10.55 -18.16 12.75
C ASP A 155 10.50 -17.24 11.51
N THR A 156 10.10 -17.77 10.35
CA THR A 156 9.99 -16.99 9.11
C THR A 156 8.64 -17.18 8.42
N TYR A 157 8.07 -16.07 7.97
CA TYR A 157 6.88 -16.04 7.12
C TYR A 157 7.18 -15.34 5.80
N ASP A 158 6.59 -15.84 4.71
CA ASP A 158 6.74 -15.26 3.38
C ASP A 158 5.41 -15.23 2.62
N LEU A 159 5.27 -14.28 1.69
CA LEU A 159 4.25 -14.30 0.66
C LEU A 159 4.68 -15.24 -0.46
N ALA A 160 3.85 -16.23 -0.77
CA ALA A 160 4.06 -17.09 -1.93
C ALA A 160 4.30 -16.29 -3.23
N ALA A 161 5.11 -16.84 -4.14
CA ALA A 161 5.35 -16.19 -5.42
C ALA A 161 4.05 -16.08 -6.23
N ASN A 162 3.81 -14.92 -6.84
CA ASN A 162 2.62 -14.64 -7.65
C ASN A 162 1.29 -14.70 -6.89
N VAL A 163 1.32 -14.50 -5.57
CA VAL A 163 0.10 -14.42 -4.76
C VAL A 163 -0.69 -13.15 -5.11
N THR A 164 -2.01 -13.30 -5.23
CA THR A 164 -2.94 -12.19 -5.38
C THR A 164 -3.64 -11.95 -4.05
N MET A 165 -3.66 -10.70 -3.60
CA MET A 165 -4.39 -10.29 -2.41
C MET A 165 -5.87 -10.65 -2.54
N GLY A 166 -6.40 -11.37 -1.53
CA GLY A 166 -7.80 -11.73 -1.46
C GLY A 166 -8.60 -10.51 -1.02
N ASP A 167 -9.16 -9.79 -1.98
CA ASP A 167 -9.89 -8.55 -1.70
C ASP A 167 -11.06 -8.35 -2.68
N PRO A 168 -12.31 -8.40 -2.19
CA PRO A 168 -13.48 -8.05 -2.97
C PRO A 168 -13.84 -6.55 -2.90
N ASP A 169 -13.31 -5.80 -1.94
CA ASP A 169 -13.91 -4.54 -1.49
C ASP A 169 -13.00 -3.29 -1.61
N LEU A 170 -11.74 -3.44 -2.06
CA LEU A 170 -10.93 -2.30 -2.50
C LEU A 170 -11.26 -1.91 -3.94
N LYS A 171 -11.33 -0.61 -4.13
CA LYS A 171 -11.57 0.05 -5.41
C LYS A 171 -10.45 0.99 -5.75
N ASP A 172 -10.23 1.15 -7.05
CA ASP A 172 -9.51 2.31 -7.56
C ASP A 172 -10.38 3.55 -7.28
N THR A 173 -9.83 4.49 -6.50
CA THR A 173 -10.53 5.71 -6.07
C THR A 173 -10.99 6.55 -7.25
N VAL A 174 -10.21 6.57 -8.34
CA VAL A 174 -10.45 7.47 -9.48
C VAL A 174 -11.51 6.90 -10.42
N SER A 175 -11.44 5.60 -10.73
CA SER A 175 -12.44 4.96 -11.61
C SER A 175 -13.69 4.48 -10.87
N GLY A 176 -13.64 4.34 -9.54
CA GLY A 176 -14.72 3.75 -8.73
C GLY A 176 -14.98 2.27 -9.02
N SER A 177 -14.09 1.64 -9.80
CA SER A 177 -14.13 0.22 -10.15
C SER A 177 -13.34 -0.60 -9.14
N ASN A 178 -13.62 -1.91 -9.07
CA ASN A 178 -12.82 -2.81 -8.25
C ASN A 178 -11.36 -2.75 -8.68
N ILE A 179 -10.45 -2.79 -7.71
CA ILE A 179 -9.02 -2.73 -7.99
C ILE A 179 -8.60 -3.87 -8.94
N ALA A 180 -7.81 -3.54 -9.96
CA ALA A 180 -7.40 -4.51 -10.98
C ALA A 180 -6.57 -5.64 -10.38
N SER A 181 -6.64 -6.84 -10.95
CA SER A 181 -5.89 -8.00 -10.44
C SER A 181 -4.37 -7.75 -10.39
N ALA A 182 -3.82 -7.07 -11.40
CA ALA A 182 -2.40 -6.72 -11.45
C ALA A 182 -1.97 -5.77 -10.31
N SER A 183 -2.83 -4.82 -9.95
CA SER A 183 -2.63 -3.84 -8.87
C SER A 183 -2.58 -4.46 -7.47
N LYS A 184 -2.98 -5.74 -7.33
CA LYS A 184 -2.98 -6.47 -6.06
C LYS A 184 -2.27 -7.81 -6.12
N LYS A 185 -1.37 -7.98 -7.10
CA LYS A 185 -0.61 -9.23 -7.31
C LYS A 185 0.88 -9.05 -7.01
N PHE A 186 1.38 -9.86 -6.08
CA PHE A 186 2.78 -9.92 -5.68
C PHE A 186 3.53 -10.93 -6.55
N THR A 187 3.78 -10.56 -7.81
CA THR A 187 4.70 -11.31 -8.67
C THR A 187 6.13 -11.20 -8.13
N SER A 188 7.02 -12.12 -8.52
CA SER A 188 8.44 -12.05 -8.10
C SER A 188 9.08 -10.70 -8.45
N GLY A 189 8.78 -10.17 -9.66
CA GLY A 189 9.29 -8.86 -10.09
C GLY A 189 8.73 -7.71 -9.25
N VAL A 190 7.43 -7.74 -8.91
CA VAL A 190 6.82 -6.73 -8.04
C VAL A 190 7.43 -6.79 -6.64
N LYS A 191 7.57 -7.98 -6.04
CA LYS A 191 8.19 -8.16 -4.72
C LYS A 191 9.56 -7.51 -4.66
N THR A 192 10.45 -7.82 -5.61
CA THR A 192 11.78 -7.19 -5.70
C THR A 192 11.68 -5.67 -5.80
N ALA A 193 10.77 -5.16 -6.62
CA ALA A 193 10.72 -3.74 -6.93
C ALA A 193 10.09 -2.87 -5.83
N ILE A 194 9.22 -3.43 -4.98
CA ILE A 194 8.60 -2.70 -3.85
C ILE A 194 9.43 -2.76 -2.57
N GLY A 195 10.57 -3.46 -2.60
CA GLY A 195 11.41 -3.70 -1.43
C GLY A 195 10.82 -4.73 -0.48
N TYR A 196 10.14 -5.76 -1.01
CA TYR A 196 9.65 -6.86 -0.20
C TYR A 196 10.80 -7.62 0.45
N GLU A 197 10.60 -7.99 1.70
CA GLU A 197 11.47 -8.90 2.46
C GLU A 197 10.60 -9.89 3.25
N SER A 198 11.12 -11.10 3.46
CA SER A 198 10.45 -12.10 4.30
C SER A 198 10.38 -11.61 5.75
N ILE A 199 9.31 -11.96 6.44
CA ILE A 199 9.08 -11.55 7.83
C ILE A 199 9.78 -12.56 8.72
N VAL A 200 10.88 -12.14 9.36
CA VAL A 200 11.60 -12.96 10.34
C VAL A 200 11.15 -12.51 11.73
N ILE A 201 10.62 -13.41 12.54
CA ILE A 201 10.22 -13.12 13.92
C ILE A 201 11.47 -12.78 14.74
N ALA A 202 11.39 -11.68 15.49
CA ALA A 202 12.48 -11.10 16.27
C ALA A 202 12.52 -11.62 17.70
#